data_AF-A0AAP2S5W8-F1
#
_entry.id   AF-A0AAP2S5W8-F1
#
_cell.length_a   1.000
_cell.length_b   1.000
_cell.length_c   1.000
_cell.angle_alpha   90.00
_cell.angle_beta   90.00
_cell.angle_gamma   90.00
#
_symmetry.space_group_name_H-M   'P 1'
#
loop_
_entity.id
_entity.type
_entity.pdbx_description
1 polymer ?
#
loop_
_entity_poly.entity_id
_entity_poly.type
_entity_poly.pdbx_seq_one_letter_code
_entity_poly.pdbx_strand_id
1 'polypeptide(L)'
;MNDAAANPIRGIEAIVVGASAGGVEALLSIFGELPTDFGLPIVAVLHLPDERRSQLADVFARRLRIPVKEARDKELIEAGTLYFAGPGYHLSVEQDR
;
A
#
# COMPACT_ATOMS: atom_id res chain seq x y z
N MET A 1 -5.22 34.89 -9.56
CA MET A 1 -5.99 33.99 -8.67
C MET A 1 -5.98 32.60 -9.25
N ASN A 2 -4.94 31.84 -8.94
CA ASN A 2 -4.98 30.39 -8.68
C ASN A 2 -3.55 30.02 -8.30
N ASP A 3 -3.17 30.38 -7.06
CA ASP A 3 -2.17 29.60 -6.35
C ASP A 3 -2.81 28.23 -6.12
N ALA A 4 -2.67 27.34 -7.10
CA ALA A 4 -2.78 25.92 -6.86
C ALA A 4 -1.71 25.64 -5.80
N ALA A 5 -2.14 25.49 -4.55
CA ALA A 5 -1.30 25.31 -3.38
C ALA A 5 -0.13 24.39 -3.76
N ALA A 6 1.09 24.92 -3.67
CA ALA A 6 2.29 24.16 -3.96
C ALA A 6 2.24 22.86 -3.13
N ASN A 7 2.15 21.71 -3.83
CA ASN A 7 2.03 20.40 -3.19
C ASN A 7 3.22 20.20 -2.24
N PRO A 8 3.01 20.14 -0.91
CA PRO A 8 4.09 20.10 0.08
C PRO A 8 4.86 18.77 0.09
N ILE A 9 4.42 17.80 -0.71
CA ILE A 9 5.04 16.48 -0.87
C ILE A 9 5.98 16.49 -2.09
N ARG A 10 7.03 17.32 -2.06
CA ARG A 10 8.13 17.18 -3.04
C ARG A 10 9.20 16.27 -2.46
N GLY A 11 9.48 15.15 -3.14
CA GLY A 11 10.56 14.22 -2.79
C GLY A 11 10.16 12.99 -1.98
N ILE A 12 8.87 12.78 -1.67
CA ILE A 12 8.39 11.50 -1.13
C ILE A 12 8.01 10.59 -2.29
N GLU A 13 8.60 9.41 -2.33
CA GLU A 13 8.43 8.46 -3.45
C GLU A 13 7.50 7.30 -3.12
N ALA A 14 7.27 7.02 -1.83
CA ALA A 14 6.38 5.97 -1.36
C ALA A 14 5.95 6.19 0.09
N ILE A 15 4.85 5.54 0.49
CA ILE A 15 4.44 5.39 1.89
C ILE A 15 4.64 3.93 2.28
N VAL A 16 5.30 3.67 3.40
CA VAL A 16 5.50 2.30 3.94
C VAL A 16 4.80 2.19 5.29
N VAL A 17 4.00 1.14 5.47
CA VAL A 17 3.23 0.92 6.70
C VAL A 17 3.45 -0.50 7.22
N GLY A 18 3.80 -0.61 8.50
CA GLY A 18 3.88 -1.88 9.22
C GLY A 18 2.77 -1.99 10.26
N ALA A 19 2.10 -3.14 10.34
CA ALA A 19 1.05 -3.41 11.32
C ALA A 19 1.04 -4.87 11.80
N SER A 20 0.27 -5.16 12.85
CA SER A 20 0.13 -6.50 13.45
C SER A 20 -1.30 -6.67 13.98
N ALA A 21 -1.49 -6.98 15.26
CA ALA A 21 -2.81 -7.08 15.90
C ALA A 21 -3.67 -5.83 15.66
N GLY A 22 -4.90 -6.03 15.16
CA GLY A 22 -5.82 -4.94 14.79
C GLY A 22 -5.42 -4.14 13.54
N GLY A 23 -4.37 -4.57 12.84
CA GLY A 23 -3.84 -3.86 11.67
C GLY A 23 -4.81 -3.86 10.49
N VAL A 24 -5.64 -4.88 10.32
CA VAL A 24 -6.62 -4.94 9.23
C VAL A 24 -7.62 -3.78 9.35
N GLU A 25 -8.26 -3.65 10.51
CA GLU A 25 -9.26 -2.60 10.76
C GLU A 25 -8.64 -1.20 10.70
N ALA A 26 -7.43 -1.04 11.25
CA ALA A 26 -6.71 0.23 11.21
C ALA A 26 -6.39 0.65 9.76
N LEU A 27 -5.84 -0.27 8.95
CA LEU A 27 -5.47 0.03 7.58
C LEU A 27 -6.70 0.26 6.69
N LEU A 28 -7.81 -0.46 6.92
CA LEU A 28 -9.07 -0.18 6.22
C LEU A 28 -9.61 1.21 6.55
N SER A 29 -9.49 1.63 7.81
CA SER A 29 -9.93 2.97 8.24
C SER A 29 -9.07 4.08 7.63
N ILE A 30 -7.75 3.87 7.55
CA ILE A 30 -6.81 4.85 6.98
C ILE A 30 -6.98 4.91 5.45
N PHE A 31 -6.91 3.76 4.79
CA PHE A 31 -6.89 3.72 3.32
C PHE A 31 -8.27 3.87 2.69
N GLY A 32 -9.35 3.60 3.42
CA GLY A 32 -10.73 3.79 2.96
C GLY A 32 -11.08 5.25 2.67
N GLU A 33 -10.41 6.19 3.34
CA GLU A 33 -10.58 7.63 3.15
C GLU A 33 -9.71 8.20 2.03
N LEU A 34 -8.86 7.38 1.38
CA LEU A 34 -8.03 7.86 0.29
C LEU A 34 -8.86 8.19 -0.96
N PRO A 35 -8.55 9.29 -1.65
CA PRO A 35 -9.22 9.62 -2.89
C PRO A 35 -8.77 8.64 -4.01
N THR A 36 -9.61 8.50 -5.03
CA THR A 36 -9.33 7.62 -6.19
C THR A 36 -8.08 8.00 -6.97
N ASP A 37 -7.68 9.27 -6.90
CA ASP A 37 -6.52 9.85 -7.57
C ASP A 37 -5.30 9.98 -6.63
N PHE A 38 -5.30 9.27 -5.50
CA PHE A 38 -4.14 9.20 -4.62
C PHE A 38 -2.91 8.73 -5.39
N GLY A 39 -1.88 9.57 -5.46
CA GLY A 39 -0.79 9.41 -6.42
C GLY A 39 0.45 8.65 -5.93
N LEU A 40 0.62 8.43 -4.63
CA LEU A 40 1.80 7.73 -4.12
C LEU A 40 1.56 6.23 -4.04
N PRO A 41 2.57 5.39 -4.35
CA PRO A 41 2.50 3.98 -4.01
C PRO A 41 2.51 3.80 -2.49
N ILE A 42 1.77 2.80 -2.02
CA ILE A 42 1.73 2.41 -0.61
C ILE A 42 2.21 0.96 -0.50
N VAL A 43 3.15 0.71 0.40
CA VAL A 43 3.65 -0.64 0.72
C VAL A 43 3.27 -0.99 2.14
N ALA A 44 2.47 -2.03 2.32
CA ALA A 44 1.96 -2.46 3.62
C ALA A 44 2.46 -3.86 3.98
N VAL A 45 3.03 -3.98 5.18
CA VAL A 45 3.43 -5.25 5.79
C VAL A 45 2.54 -5.49 7.00
N LEU A 46 1.71 -6.53 6.94
CA LEU A 46 0.87 -6.94 8.05
C LEU A 46 1.33 -8.29 8.59
N HIS A 47 1.74 -8.33 9.85
CA HIS A 47 2.10 -9.58 10.50
C HIS A 47 0.82 -10.41 10.73
N LEU A 48 0.68 -11.48 9.94
CA LEU A 48 -0.39 -12.47 10.03
C LEU A 48 0.17 -13.84 10.40
N PRO A 49 -0.65 -14.75 10.96
CA PRO A 49 -0.30 -16.15 11.10
C PRO A 49 0.04 -16.77 9.74
N ASP A 50 0.89 -17.80 9.73
CA ASP A 50 1.32 -18.52 8.52
C ASP A 50 0.15 -19.22 7.81
N GLU A 51 -0.57 -18.47 6.99
CA GLU A 51 -1.54 -18.98 6.04
C GLU A 51 -0.89 -19.07 4.67
N ARG A 52 -0.93 -20.26 4.03
CA ARG A 52 -0.29 -20.50 2.72
C ARG A 52 -0.80 -19.58 1.59
N ARG A 53 -1.92 -18.88 1.79
CA ARG A 53 -2.48 -17.89 0.87
C ARG A 53 -3.14 -16.77 1.67
N SER A 54 -2.56 -15.58 1.60
CA SER A 54 -3.17 -14.37 2.16
C SER A 54 -4.32 -13.91 1.27
N GLN A 55 -5.49 -13.66 1.87
CA GLN A 55 -6.61 -13.00 1.17
C GLN A 55 -6.65 -11.49 1.40
N LEU A 56 -5.59 -10.91 2.00
CA LEU A 56 -5.57 -9.49 2.36
C LEU A 56 -5.78 -8.59 1.15
N ALA A 57 -5.04 -8.82 0.06
CA ALA A 57 -5.17 -8.00 -1.13
C ALA A 57 -6.62 -7.99 -1.67
N ASP A 58 -7.27 -9.15 -1.72
CA ASP A 58 -8.67 -9.28 -2.16
C ASP A 58 -9.65 -8.59 -1.21
N VAL A 59 -9.43 -8.71 0.11
CA VAL A 59 -10.26 -8.08 1.15
C VAL A 59 -10.23 -6.55 1.01
N PHE A 60 -9.04 -6.00 0.77
CA PHE A 60 -8.83 -4.55 0.61
C PHE A 60 -9.27 -4.07 -0.78
N ALA A 61 -9.02 -4.82 -1.85
CA ALA A 61 -9.46 -4.48 -3.21
C ALA A 61 -10.98 -4.31 -3.31
N ARG A 62 -11.75 -5.04 -2.50
CA ARG A 62 -13.22 -4.91 -2.43
C ARG A 62 -13.71 -3.68 -1.66
N ARG A 63 -12.85 -3.07 -0.84
CA ARG A 63 -13.23 -2.00 0.10
C ARG A 63 -12.61 -0.65 -0.27
N LEU A 64 -11.48 -0.66 -0.97
CA LEU A 64 -10.76 0.53 -1.37
C LEU A 64 -11.10 0.95 -2.79
N ARG A 65 -10.84 2.22 -3.09
CA ARG A 65 -11.04 2.83 -4.42
C ARG A 65 -9.77 2.91 -5.26
N ILE A 66 -8.64 2.50 -4.69
CA ILE A 66 -7.33 2.42 -5.35
C ILE A 66 -7.01 0.95 -5.69
N PRO A 67 -6.14 0.69 -6.68
CA PRO A 67 -5.65 -0.65 -6.94
C PRO A 67 -4.97 -1.24 -5.70
N VAL A 68 -5.27 -2.52 -5.42
CA VAL A 68 -4.66 -3.28 -4.33
C VAL A 68 -4.17 -4.61 -4.86
N LYS A 69 -2.92 -4.97 -4.58
CA LYS A 69 -2.35 -6.27 -4.97
C LYS A 69 -1.32 -6.78 -3.96
N GLU A 70 -1.06 -8.08 -3.99
CA GLU A 70 0.12 -8.66 -3.36
C GLU A 70 1.36 -8.29 -4.20
N ALA A 71 2.42 -7.84 -3.54
CA ALA A 71 3.68 -7.51 -4.19
C ALA A 71 4.34 -8.76 -4.77
N ARG A 72 4.82 -8.66 -6.02
CA ARG A 72 5.55 -9.75 -6.68
C ARG A 72 7.03 -9.44 -6.77
N ASP A 73 7.85 -10.50 -6.78
CA ASP A 73 9.30 -10.39 -6.97
C ASP A 73 9.61 -9.58 -8.24
N LYS A 74 10.49 -8.59 -8.11
CA LYS A 74 10.98 -7.71 -9.20
C LYS A 74 9.89 -6.94 -9.95
N GLU A 75 8.72 -6.77 -9.34
CA GLU A 75 7.65 -5.96 -9.90
C GLU A 75 7.97 -4.46 -9.77
N LEU A 76 7.64 -3.69 -10.82
CA LEU A 76 7.73 -2.23 -10.77
C LEU A 76 6.67 -1.67 -9.81
N ILE A 77 7.08 -0.68 -9.01
CA ILE A 77 6.20 0.01 -8.07
C ILE A 77 5.40 1.08 -8.83
N GLU A 78 4.08 0.90 -8.89
CA GLU A 78 3.14 1.75 -9.60
C GLU A 78 2.53 2.79 -8.68
N ALA A 79 2.48 4.04 -9.14
CA ALA A 79 1.82 5.16 -8.47
C ALA A 79 0.35 4.83 -8.11
N GLY A 80 -0.09 5.27 -6.95
CA GLY A 80 -1.47 5.10 -6.48
C GLY A 80 -1.91 3.66 -6.19
N THR A 81 -0.97 2.72 -6.12
CA THR A 81 -1.27 1.31 -5.84
C THR A 81 -0.86 0.93 -4.42
N LEU A 82 -1.72 0.18 -3.73
CA LEU A 82 -1.41 -0.46 -2.46
C LEU A 82 -0.88 -1.88 -2.68
N TYR A 83 0.31 -2.13 -2.14
CA TYR A 83 1.01 -3.39 -2.19
C TYR A 83 1.02 -4.04 -0.82
N PHE A 84 0.56 -5.29 -0.71
CA PHE A 84 0.76 -6.10 0.50
C PHE A 84 1.96 -7.03 0.34
N ALA A 85 2.75 -7.19 1.40
CA ALA A 85 3.73 -8.27 1.47
C ALA A 85 3.04 -9.65 1.43
N GLY A 86 3.58 -10.55 0.61
CA GLY A 86 3.17 -11.96 0.60
C GLY A 86 3.57 -12.68 1.90
N PRO A 87 2.83 -13.73 2.30
CA PRO A 87 3.13 -14.47 3.53
C PRO A 87 4.44 -15.24 3.42
N GLY A 88 5.19 -15.34 4.52
CA GLY A 88 6.42 -16.14 4.60
C GLY A 88 7.65 -15.55 3.89
N TYR A 89 7.58 -14.32 3.40
CA TYR A 89 8.69 -13.62 2.77
C TYR A 89 8.87 -12.20 3.34
N HIS A 90 10.11 -11.71 3.30
CA HIS A 90 10.37 -10.29 3.49
C HIS A 90 10.09 -9.54 2.19
N LEU A 91 9.38 -8.41 2.28
CA LEU A 91 9.23 -7.48 1.18
C LEU A 91 10.33 -6.41 1.27
N SER A 92 11.13 -6.32 0.22
CA SER A 92 12.20 -5.32 0.07
C SER A 92 11.87 -4.37 -1.06
N VAL A 93 12.30 -3.12 -0.93
CA VAL A 93 12.27 -2.12 -2.00
C VAL A 93 13.70 -1.83 -2.41
N GLU A 94 14.00 -2.00 -3.69
CA GLU A 94 15.31 -1.74 -4.25
C GLU A 94 15.32 -0.37 -4.96
N GLN A 95 16.50 0.27 -5.01
CA GLN A 95 16.70 1.62 -5.57
C GLN A 95 17.15 1.62 -7.04
N ASP A 96 17.25 0.44 -7.64
CA ASP A 96 17.52 0.22 -9.05
C ASP A 96 16.31 0.65 -9.89
N ARG A 97 16.21 1.97 -10.07
CA ARG A 97 15.33 2.59 -11.06
C ARG A 97 15.88 2.43 -12.47
#